data_AF-A0A6B2UWE5-F1
#
_entry.id   AF-A0A6B2UWE5-F1
#
_cell.length_a   1.000
_cell.length_b   1.000
_cell.length_c   1.000
_cell.angle_alpha   90.00
_cell.angle_beta   90.00
_cell.angle_gamma   90.00
#
_symmetry.space_group_name_H-M   'P 1'
#
loop_
_entity.id
_entity.type
_entity.pdbx_description
1 polymer ?
#
loop_
_entity_poly.entity_id
_entity_poly.type
_entity_poly.pdbx_seq_one_letter_code
_entity_poly.pdbx_strand_id
1 'polypeptide(L)'
;MPRSCVPPPLPHAPPLNALLRQFGAGSALACEPVDQGLLNRGYRLCTTRGRYFLKHHFDPDTADPAAIARQHRATQCLAALGVPVAPPLAGRDGRTVAVVGGHAY
;
A
#
# COMPACT_ATOMS: atom_id res chain seq x y z
N MET A 1 -35.05 -1.70 -12.69
CA MET A 1 -33.65 -2.17 -12.58
C MET A 1 -32.75 -0.94 -12.49
N PRO A 2 -32.20 -0.58 -11.31
CA PRO A 2 -31.25 0.53 -11.25
C PRO A 2 -29.97 0.08 -11.95
N ARG A 3 -29.53 0.87 -12.93
CA ARG A 3 -28.24 0.68 -13.60
C ARG A 3 -27.15 0.87 -12.55
N SER A 4 -26.34 -0.16 -12.33
CA SER A 4 -25.10 -0.04 -11.58
C SER A 4 -24.21 0.97 -12.32
N CYS A 5 -24.12 2.19 -11.80
CA CYS A 5 -23.13 3.16 -12.24
C CYS A 5 -21.78 2.67 -11.72
N VAL A 6 -21.07 1.90 -12.54
CA VAL A 6 -19.64 1.65 -12.30
C VAL A 6 -18.95 2.99 -12.55
N PRO A 7 -18.35 3.62 -11.52
CA PRO A 7 -17.59 4.84 -11.74
C PRO A 7 -16.45 4.55 -12.74
N PRO A 8 -16.07 5.52 -13.59
CA PRO A 8 -14.95 5.33 -14.51
C PRO A 8 -13.70 4.91 -13.71
N PRO A 9 -12.84 4.04 -14.27
CA PRO A 9 -11.63 3.62 -13.59
C PRO A 9 -10.83 4.85 -13.19
N LEU A 10 -10.61 5.01 -11.89
CA LEU A 10 -9.78 6.11 -11.38
C LEU A 10 -8.42 5.97 -12.07
N PRO A 11 -7.94 7.01 -12.79
CA PRO A 11 -6.57 6.99 -13.27
C PRO A 11 -5.67 6.72 -12.07
N HIS A 12 -4.86 5.68 -12.15
CA HIS A 12 -3.96 5.20 -11.08
C HIS A 12 -4.60 4.40 -9.93
N ALA A 13 -5.67 3.63 -10.19
CA ALA A 13 -6.07 2.59 -9.24
C ALA A 13 -4.89 1.61 -8.99
N PRO A 14 -4.55 1.29 -7.72
CA PRO A 14 -3.43 0.42 -7.42
C PRO A 14 -3.67 -1.02 -7.93
N PRO A 15 -2.62 -1.78 -8.28
CA PRO A 15 -2.73 -3.14 -8.79
C PRO A 15 -3.03 -4.16 -7.65
N LEU A 16 -4.21 -4.04 -7.04
CA LEU A 16 -4.60 -4.73 -5.80
C LEU A 16 -4.41 -6.25 -5.85
N ASN A 17 -4.78 -6.91 -6.96
CA ASN A 17 -4.64 -8.36 -7.07
C ASN A 17 -3.17 -8.82 -6.96
N ALA A 18 -2.24 -8.09 -7.58
CA ALA A 18 -0.82 -8.42 -7.50
C ALA A 18 -0.28 -8.20 -6.08
N LEU A 19 -0.59 -7.02 -5.51
CA LEU A 19 -0.15 -6.63 -4.17
C LEU A 19 -0.69 -7.60 -3.11
N LEU A 20 -2.00 -7.82 -3.06
CA LEU A 20 -2.63 -8.66 -2.04
C LEU A 20 -2.17 -10.11 -2.09
N ARG A 21 -1.86 -10.65 -3.28
CA ARG A 21 -1.25 -11.98 -3.41
C ARG A 21 0.16 -12.02 -2.81
N GLN A 22 1.00 -11.05 -3.14
CA GLN A 22 2.38 -10.96 -2.63
C GLN A 22 2.41 -10.80 -1.11
N PHE A 23 1.51 -10.00 -0.54
CA PHE A 23 1.43 -9.76 0.90
C PHE A 23 0.56 -10.76 1.66
N GLY A 24 -0.10 -11.69 0.97
CA GLY A 24 -0.97 -12.69 1.63
C GLY A 24 -2.17 -12.07 2.37
N ALA A 25 -2.61 -10.89 1.93
CA ALA A 25 -3.61 -10.05 2.58
C ALA A 25 -5.07 -10.36 2.13
N GLY A 26 -5.29 -11.47 1.44
CA GLY A 26 -6.64 -11.91 1.03
C GLY A 26 -7.14 -11.20 -0.23
N SER A 27 -8.45 -10.97 -0.30
CA SER A 27 -9.09 -10.27 -1.44
C SER A 27 -9.56 -8.88 -1.02
N ALA A 28 -9.51 -7.92 -1.94
CA ALA A 28 -10.00 -6.56 -1.69
C ALA A 28 -11.52 -6.53 -1.51
N LEU A 29 -11.98 -5.84 -0.47
CA LEU A 29 -13.40 -5.54 -0.22
C LEU A 29 -13.72 -4.07 -0.52
N ALA A 30 -12.78 -3.17 -0.20
CA ALA A 30 -12.86 -1.75 -0.55
C ALA A 30 -11.44 -1.15 -0.64
N CYS A 31 -11.25 -0.15 -1.49
CA CYS A 31 -10.01 0.61 -1.62
C CYS A 31 -10.36 2.07 -1.89
N GLU A 32 -10.18 2.92 -0.89
CA GLU A 32 -10.58 4.33 -0.95
C GLU A 32 -9.34 5.22 -0.87
N PRO A 33 -9.20 6.23 -1.75
CA PRO A 33 -8.11 7.19 -1.61
C PRO A 33 -8.21 7.93 -0.28
N VAL A 34 -7.06 8.30 0.28
CA VAL A 34 -6.98 9.20 1.43
C VAL A 34 -6.73 10.61 0.92
N ASP A 35 -7.70 11.49 1.15
CA ASP A 35 -7.68 12.88 0.64
C ASP A 35 -6.53 13.73 1.19
N GLN A 36 -5.92 13.30 2.30
CA GLN A 36 -4.81 13.99 2.95
C GLN A 36 -3.50 13.22 2.73
N GLY A 37 -2.62 13.78 1.89
CA GLY A 37 -1.27 13.29 1.65
C GLY A 37 -0.49 14.27 0.78
N LEU A 38 0.72 14.65 1.21
CA LEU A 38 1.53 15.67 0.52
C LEU A 38 2.40 15.08 -0.61
N LEU A 39 2.87 13.84 -0.43
CA LEU A 39 3.93 13.27 -1.29
C LEU A 39 3.58 11.92 -1.91
N ASN A 40 2.62 11.19 -1.32
CA ASN A 40 2.27 9.84 -1.74
C ASN A 40 0.76 9.72 -1.87
N ARG A 41 0.31 8.85 -2.77
CA ARG A 41 -1.11 8.51 -2.86
C ARG A 41 -1.39 7.41 -1.83
N GLY A 42 -2.12 7.78 -0.79
CA GLY A 42 -2.53 6.87 0.27
C GLY A 42 -3.89 6.27 -0.03
N TYR A 43 -4.11 5.02 0.37
CA TYR A 43 -5.40 4.34 0.26
C TYR A 43 -5.73 3.61 1.56
N ARG A 44 -7.00 3.71 1.99
CA ARG A 44 -7.59 2.82 2.99
C ARG A 44 -8.05 1.55 2.30
N LEU A 45 -7.43 0.42 2.66
CA LEU A 45 -7.68 -0.87 2.04
C LEU A 45 -8.35 -1.81 3.03
N CYS A 46 -9.59 -2.19 2.74
CA CYS A 46 -10.30 -3.24 3.46
C CYS A 46 -10.19 -4.54 2.68
N THR A 47 -9.87 -5.64 3.36
CA THR A 47 -9.70 -6.96 2.75
C THR A 47 -10.40 -8.03 3.57
N THR A 48 -10.48 -9.24 3.03
CA THR A 48 -10.96 -10.42 3.77
C THR A 48 -10.05 -10.83 4.94
N ARG A 49 -8.85 -10.26 5.09
CA ARG A 49 -7.90 -10.59 6.17
C ARG A 49 -7.57 -9.43 7.10
N GLY A 50 -8.16 -8.26 6.88
CA GLY A 50 -7.92 -7.09 7.71
C GLY A 50 -8.02 -5.78 6.97
N ARG A 51 -7.64 -4.71 7.67
CA ARG A 51 -7.58 -3.34 7.16
C ARG A 51 -6.13 -2.89 7.10
N TYR A 52 -5.77 -2.24 6.01
CA TYR A 52 -4.41 -1.81 5.72
C TYR A 52 -4.41 -0.37 5.20
N PHE A 53 -3.28 0.29 5.37
CA PHE A 53 -2.97 1.51 4.63
C PHE A 53 -2.02 1.13 3.49
N LEU A 54 -2.42 1.39 2.25
CA LEU A 54 -1.60 1.18 1.08
C LEU A 54 -1.01 2.52 0.65
N LYS A 55 0.30 2.54 0.40
CA LYS A 55 1.02 3.72 -0.06
C LYS A 55 1.50 3.49 -1.47
N HIS A 56 1.27 4.44 -2.36
CA HIS A 56 1.88 4.48 -3.69
C HIS A 56 2.92 5.60 -3.69
N HIS A 57 4.18 5.21 -3.84
CA HIS A 57 5.30 6.14 -3.97
C HIS A 57 5.31 6.70 -5.40
N PHE A 58 4.72 7.89 -5.56
CA PHE A 58 4.48 8.50 -6.86
C PHE A 58 5.66 9.35 -7.35
N ASP A 59 6.33 10.05 -6.43
CA ASP A 59 7.45 10.94 -6.75
C ASP A 59 8.72 10.13 -7.06
N PRO A 60 9.25 10.17 -8.30
CA PRO A 60 10.43 9.40 -8.70
C PRO A 60 11.66 9.67 -7.83
N ASP A 61 11.83 10.89 -7.31
CA ASP A 61 12.98 11.27 -6.50
C ASP A 61 12.95 10.62 -5.10
N THR A 62 11.77 10.15 -4.67
CA THR A 62 11.56 9.50 -3.37
C THR A 62 11.03 8.06 -3.47
N ALA A 63 10.86 7.55 -4.69
CA ALA A 63 10.28 6.24 -4.97
C ALA A 63 11.32 5.10 -5.12
N ASP A 64 12.60 5.33 -4.79
CA ASP A 64 13.62 4.27 -4.79
C ASP A 64 13.24 3.13 -3.81
N PRO A 65 12.97 1.90 -4.29
CA PRO A 65 12.60 0.77 -3.45
C PRO A 65 13.62 0.46 -2.35
N ALA A 66 14.92 0.67 -2.59
CA ALA A 66 15.96 0.40 -1.60
C ALA A 66 15.93 1.42 -0.46
N ALA A 67 15.74 2.70 -0.79
CA ALA A 67 15.52 3.75 0.20
C ALA A 67 14.26 3.51 1.04
N ILE A 68 13.14 3.13 0.40
CA ILE A 68 11.88 2.81 1.09
C ILE A 68 12.07 1.61 2.03
N ALA A 69 12.71 0.53 1.58
CA ALA A 69 12.99 -0.63 2.42
C ALA A 69 13.89 -0.30 3.63
N ARG A 70 14.81 0.67 3.50
CA ARG A 70 15.59 1.18 4.63
C ARG A 70 14.72 1.95 5.63
N GLN A 71 13.81 2.80 5.16
CA GLN A 71 12.85 3.51 6.03
C GLN A 71 11.95 2.51 6.77
N HIS A 72 11.45 1.49 6.07
CA HIS A 72 10.67 0.40 6.65
C HIS A 72 11.38 -0.31 7.80
N ARG A 73 12.68 -0.62 7.65
CA ARG A 73 13.49 -1.19 8.74
C ARG A 73 13.58 -0.26 9.94
N ALA A 74 13.77 1.05 9.72
CA ALA A 74 13.78 2.02 10.80
C ALA A 74 12.41 2.07 11.53
N THR A 75 11.29 2.06 10.80
CA THR A 75 9.94 2.00 11.40
C THR A 75 9.73 0.72 12.21
N GLN A 76 10.21 -0.43 11.73
CA GLN A 76 10.15 -1.69 12.48
C GLN A 76 10.98 -1.60 13.78
N CYS A 77 12.18 -1.04 13.74
CA CYS A 77 13.00 -0.83 14.93
C CYS A 77 12.31 0.11 15.94
N LEU A 78 11.70 1.20 15.48
CA LEU A 78 10.93 2.11 16.33
C LEU A 78 9.74 1.41 16.99
N ALA A 79 9.00 0.58 16.23
CA ALA A 79 7.91 -0.23 16.76
C ALA A 79 8.40 -1.21 17.84
N ALA A 80 9.54 -1.87 17.62
CA ALA A 80 10.14 -2.77 18.59
C ALA A 80 10.58 -2.08 19.90
N LEU A 81 10.86 -0.77 19.84
CA LEU A 81 11.13 0.07 21.01
C LEU A 81 9.86 0.61 21.70
N GLY A 82 8.67 0.26 21.21
CA GLY A 82 7.39 0.70 21.77
C GLY A 82 6.95 2.09 21.31
N VAL A 83 7.62 2.69 20.32
CA VAL A 83 7.19 3.96 19.74
C VAL A 83 5.89 3.73 18.96
N PRO A 84 4.85 4.58 19.12
CA PRO A 84 3.57 4.41 18.43
C PRO A 84 3.71 4.75 16.93
N VAL A 85 4.09 3.75 16.16
CA VAL A 85 4.21 3.81 14.69
C VAL A 85 3.50 2.62 14.05
N ALA A 86 3.15 2.74 12.77
CA ALA A 86 2.58 1.65 11.99
C ALA A 86 3.70 0.92 11.21
N PRO A 87 4.16 -0.26 11.64
CA PRO A 87 5.18 -1.00 10.91
C PRO A 87 4.63 -1.51 9.57
N PRO A 88 5.49 -1.61 8.54
CA PRO A 88 5.10 -2.13 7.23
C PRO A 88 4.73 -3.62 7.30
N LEU A 89 3.75 -4.02 6.50
CA LEU A 89 3.40 -5.42 6.33
C LEU A 89 4.51 -6.14 5.54
N ALA A 90 5.04 -7.23 6.08
CA ALA A 90 5.97 -8.08 5.35
C ALA A 90 5.20 -8.98 4.37
N GLY A 91 5.72 -9.10 3.16
CA GLY A 91 5.23 -10.02 2.16
C GLY A 91 5.54 -11.48 2.49
N ARG A 92 5.02 -12.39 1.66
CA ARG A 92 5.29 -13.84 1.78
C ARG A 92 6.78 -14.19 1.64
N ASP A 93 7.56 -13.31 1.01
CA ASP A 93 9.00 -13.42 0.82
C ASP A 93 9.82 -12.56 1.81
N GLY A 94 9.16 -11.98 2.82
CA GLY A 94 9.77 -11.10 3.81
C GLY A 94 10.05 -9.67 3.32
N ARG A 95 9.84 -9.36 2.04
CA ARG A 95 10.02 -7.99 1.51
C ARG A 95 8.84 -7.12 1.91
N THR A 96 9.11 -5.84 2.13
CA THR A 96 8.10 -4.85 2.56
C THR A 96 7.74 -3.85 1.47
N VAL A 97 8.34 -3.97 0.28
CA VAL A 97 8.10 -3.09 -0.88
C VAL A 97 7.82 -3.96 -2.10
N ALA A 98 6.77 -3.63 -2.83
CA ALA A 98 6.41 -4.24 -4.10
C ALA A 98 6.58 -3.24 -5.24
N VAL A 99 7.23 -3.66 -6.33
CA VAL A 99 7.32 -2.88 -7.57
C VAL A 99 6.42 -3.53 -8.60
N VAL A 100 5.37 -2.82 -9.02
CA VAL A 100 4.40 -3.32 -10.00
C VAL A 100 4.20 -2.25 -11.06
N GLY A 101 4.44 -2.60 -12.33
CA GLY A 101 4.34 -1.66 -13.45
C GLY A 101 5.29 -0.46 -13.34
N GLY A 102 6.45 -0.62 -12.70
CA GLY A 102 7.42 0.46 -12.47
C GLY A 102 7.10 1.36 -11.26
N HIS A 103 6.04 1.07 -10.51
CA HIS A 103 5.64 1.85 -9.35
C HIS A 103 5.88 1.09 -8.04
N ALA A 104 6.42 1.79 -7.04
CA ALA A 104 6.69 1.23 -5.72
C ALA A 104 5.48 1.41 -4.77
N TYR A 105 5.16 0.33 -4.06
CA TYR A 105 4.08 0.20 -3.09
C TYR A 105 4.57 -0.43 -1.78
#